data_AF-A0A845X4T9-F1
#
_entry.id   AF-A0A845X4T9-F1
#
_cell.length_a   1.000
_cell.length_b   1.000
_cell.length_c   1.000
_cell.angle_alpha   90.00
_cell.angle_beta   90.00
_cell.angle_gamma   90.00
#
_symmetry.space_group_name_H-M   'P 1'
#
loop_
_entity.id
_entity.type
_entity.pdbx_description
1 polymer ?
#
loop_
_entity_poly.entity_id
_entity_poly.type
_entity_poly.pdbx_seq_one_letter_code
_entity_poly.pdbx_strand_id
1 'polypeptide(L)'
;LLVLSACQTALGNQSVEYGFAGLAVQAEVGAAVAGLWSANDAATLALMSEFYRQLSLGQPKGEALRQAQLALLNETVRLEDKQLVGSGKAIALPPAMDGLGNLSFWHPYFWSGFTLIGNPW
;
A
#
# COMPACT_ATOMS: atom_id res chain seq x y z
N LEU A 1 3.56 -11.90 -7.89
CA LEU A 1 3.21 -10.51 -7.48
C LEU A 1 4.43 -9.92 -6.82
N LEU A 2 4.91 -8.79 -7.30
CA LEU A 2 5.96 -8.00 -6.68
C LEU A 2 5.33 -6.80 -5.96
N VAL A 3 5.72 -6.51 -4.73
CA VAL A 3 5.25 -5.32 -4.00
C VAL A 3 6.45 -4.50 -3.59
N LEU A 4 6.51 -3.25 -4.05
CA LEU A 4 7.57 -2.31 -3.75
C LEU A 4 7.00 -1.20 -2.85
N SER A 5 6.99 -1.44 -1.54
CA SER A 5 6.31 -0.58 -0.57
C SER A 5 7.14 0.58 -0.02
N ALA A 6 8.32 0.86 -0.58
CA ALA A 6 9.13 2.01 -0.18
C ALA A 6 8.70 3.29 -0.91
N CYS A 7 9.17 4.45 -0.42
CA CYS A 7 8.90 5.74 -1.04
C CYS A 7 9.42 5.78 -2.48
N GLN A 8 8.59 6.29 -3.41
CA GLN A 8 8.96 6.56 -4.80
C GLN A 8 9.41 5.33 -5.62
N THR A 9 8.96 4.13 -5.26
CA THR A 9 9.34 2.90 -5.98
C THR A 9 8.70 2.74 -7.35
N ALA A 10 7.58 3.44 -7.63
CA ALA A 10 6.98 3.49 -8.96
C ALA A 10 7.63 4.55 -9.86
N LEU A 11 8.35 5.51 -9.26
CA LEU A 11 9.20 6.43 -9.99
C LEU A 11 10.51 5.70 -10.29
N GLY A 12 10.48 4.85 -11.32
CA GLY A 12 11.72 4.35 -11.90
C GLY A 12 12.64 5.51 -12.33
N ASN A 13 13.90 5.21 -12.64
CA ASN A 13 14.79 6.21 -13.22
C ASN A 13 14.20 6.70 -14.56
N GLN A 14 14.07 8.03 -14.74
CA GLN A 14 13.55 8.65 -15.97
C GLN A 14 14.33 8.26 -17.23
N SER A 15 15.56 7.78 -17.07
CA SER A 15 16.42 7.25 -18.14
C SER A 15 16.12 5.78 -18.51
N VAL A 16 15.13 5.14 -17.89
CA VAL A 16 14.78 3.72 -18.11
C VAL A 16 13.42 3.65 -18.81
N GLU A 17 13.40 3.16 -20.06
CA GLU A 17 12.26 3.25 -20.99
C GLU A 17 10.94 2.67 -20.47
N TYR A 18 10.98 1.68 -19.56
CA TYR A 18 9.79 0.98 -19.07
C TYR A 18 9.49 1.20 -17.57
N GLY A 19 10.24 2.07 -16.89
CA GLY A 19 10.07 2.32 -15.45
C GLY A 19 9.97 1.03 -14.61
N PHE A 20 9.12 1.03 -13.59
CA PHE A 20 8.93 -0.17 -12.75
C PHE A 20 8.11 -1.29 -13.43
N ALA A 21 7.44 -1.02 -14.55
CA ALA A 21 6.82 -2.07 -15.36
C ALA A 21 7.90 -2.97 -15.99
N GLY A 22 9.03 -2.39 -16.38
CA GLY A 22 10.21 -3.15 -16.82
C GLY A 22 10.77 -4.05 -15.72
N LEU A 23 10.75 -3.62 -14.46
CA LEU A 23 11.13 -4.45 -13.31
C LEU A 23 10.17 -5.64 -13.13
N ALA A 24 8.87 -5.44 -13.33
CA ALA A 24 7.89 -6.53 -13.25
C ALA A 24 8.16 -7.62 -14.30
N VAL A 25 8.50 -7.21 -15.52
CA VAL A 25 8.88 -8.12 -16.61
C VAL A 25 10.19 -8.85 -16.30
N GLN A 26 11.23 -8.12 -15.88
CA GLN A 26 12.54 -8.71 -15.53
C GLN A 26 12.46 -9.69 -14.35
N ALA A 27 11.58 -9.43 -13.39
CA ALA A 27 11.35 -10.30 -12.24
C ALA A 27 10.41 -11.49 -12.56
N GLU A 28 9.95 -11.62 -13.81
CA GLU A 28 9.04 -12.68 -14.28
C GLU A 28 7.75 -12.79 -13.43
N VAL A 29 7.26 -11.66 -12.90
CA VAL A 29 6.04 -11.63 -12.09
C VAL A 29 4.82 -11.22 -12.93
N GLY A 30 3.70 -11.91 -12.69
CA GLY A 30 2.45 -11.59 -13.37
C GLY A 30 1.85 -10.21 -13.03
N ALA A 31 2.29 -9.56 -11.94
CA ALA A 31 1.86 -8.20 -11.58
C ALA A 31 2.82 -7.55 -10.55
N ALA A 32 2.87 -6.22 -10.53
CA ALA A 32 3.64 -5.42 -9.56
C ALA A 32 2.83 -4.24 -8.99
N VAL A 33 2.96 -3.98 -7.69
CA VAL A 33 2.42 -2.81 -6.98
C VAL A 33 3.56 -1.91 -6.53
N ALA A 34 3.44 -0.60 -6.76
CA ALA A 34 4.45 0.38 -6.35
C ALA A 34 3.83 1.77 -6.07
N GLY A 35 4.53 2.62 -5.31
CA GLY A 35 4.09 3.97 -4.95
C GLY A 35 4.70 5.07 -5.82
N LEU A 36 3.87 5.94 -6.39
CA LEU A 36 4.23 7.07 -7.27
C LEU A 36 4.84 8.26 -6.53
N TRP A 37 4.62 8.40 -5.24
CA TRP A 37 5.26 9.41 -4.40
C TRP A 37 5.59 8.85 -3.03
N SER A 38 6.36 9.62 -2.27
CA SER A 38 6.64 9.34 -0.86
C SER A 38 5.33 9.49 -0.08
N ALA A 39 4.68 8.37 0.25
CA ALA A 39 3.62 8.34 1.26
C ALA A 39 4.26 8.18 2.65
N ASN A 40 3.63 8.75 3.67
CA ASN A 40 4.03 8.61 5.07
C ASN A 40 4.15 7.11 5.46
N ASP A 41 5.16 6.73 6.25
CA ASP A 41 5.40 5.33 6.66
C ASP A 41 4.19 4.68 7.34
N ALA A 42 3.45 5.44 8.16
CA ALA A 42 2.23 4.96 8.82
C ALA A 42 1.09 4.72 7.83
N ALA A 43 0.95 5.56 6.81
CA ALA A 43 -0.04 5.37 5.75
C ALA A 43 0.30 4.15 4.89
N THR A 44 1.59 3.96 4.58
CA THR A 44 2.07 2.78 3.88
C THR A 44 1.80 1.50 4.67
N LEU A 45 2.08 1.52 5.98
CA LEU A 45 1.76 0.41 6.87
C LEU A 45 0.25 0.11 6.88
N ALA A 46 -0.58 1.15 7.00
CA ALA A 46 -2.03 1.05 6.98
C ALA A 46 -2.55 0.41 5.67
N LEU A 47 -2.15 0.96 4.53
CA LEU A 47 -2.58 0.49 3.22
C LEU A 47 -2.11 -0.94 2.94
N MET A 48 -0.84 -1.25 3.22
CA MET A 48 -0.28 -2.59 2.95
C MET A 48 -0.89 -3.65 3.86
N SER A 49 -1.15 -3.32 5.14
CA SER A 49 -1.80 -4.24 6.07
C SER A 49 -3.18 -4.64 5.56
N GLU A 50 -3.98 -3.67 5.11
CA GLU A 50 -5.31 -3.96 4.55
C GLU A 50 -5.22 -4.64 3.18
N PHE A 51 -4.28 -4.24 2.31
CA PHE A 51 -4.06 -4.87 1.00
C PHE A 51 -3.75 -6.36 1.15
N TYR A 52 -2.80 -6.73 2.01
CA TYR A 52 -2.47 -8.13 2.26
C TYR A 52 -3.61 -8.89 2.92
N ARG A 53 -4.40 -8.23 3.78
CA ARG A 53 -5.62 -8.83 4.33
C ARG A 53 -6.61 -9.16 3.23
N GLN A 54 -6.90 -8.25 2.31
CA GLN A 54 -7.83 -8.48 1.21
C GLN A 54 -7.33 -9.59 0.26
N LEU A 55 -6.02 -9.64 -0.02
CA LEU A 55 -5.41 -10.76 -0.75
C LEU A 55 -5.61 -12.10 -0.02
N SER A 56 -5.47 -12.14 1.31
CA SER A 56 -5.68 -13.35 2.10
C SER A 56 -7.13 -13.84 2.09
N LEU A 57 -8.09 -12.95 1.80
CA LEU A 57 -9.51 -13.29 1.61
C LEU A 57 -9.82 -13.78 0.19
N GLY A 58 -8.81 -13.92 -0.68
CA GLY A 58 -8.97 -14.39 -2.05
C GLY A 58 -9.41 -13.33 -3.06
N GLN A 59 -9.34 -12.04 -2.69
CA GLN A 59 -9.62 -10.97 -3.64
C GLN A 59 -8.54 -10.92 -4.74
N PRO A 60 -8.94 -10.69 -6.01
CA PRO A 60 -8.00 -10.36 -7.08
C PRO A 60 -7.11 -9.18 -6.71
N LYS A 61 -5.90 -9.11 -7.26
CA LYS A 61 -4.88 -8.11 -6.89
C LYS A 61 -5.38 -6.66 -7.06
N GLY A 62 -6.10 -6.39 -8.15
CA GLY A 62 -6.69 -5.08 -8.39
C GLY A 62 -7.78 -4.73 -7.37
N GLU A 63 -8.65 -5.70 -7.06
CA GLU A 63 -9.74 -5.51 -6.11
C GLU A 63 -9.22 -5.37 -4.68
N ALA A 64 -8.21 -6.15 -4.30
CA ALA A 64 -7.55 -6.03 -3.00
C ALA A 64 -6.96 -4.63 -2.78
N LEU A 65 -6.28 -4.07 -3.80
CA LEU A 65 -5.73 -2.71 -3.72
C LEU A 65 -6.84 -1.66 -3.60
N ARG A 66 -7.89 -1.79 -4.42
CA ARG A 66 -9.05 -0.88 -4.37
C ARG A 66 -9.73 -0.89 -3.00
N GLN A 67 -9.94 -2.07 -2.43
CA GLN A 67 -10.56 -2.22 -1.11
C GLN A 67 -9.69 -1.62 -0.01
N ALA A 68 -8.36 -1.77 -0.10
CA ALA A 68 -7.45 -1.11 0.84
C ALA A 68 -7.54 0.42 0.75
N GLN A 69 -7.55 0.99 -0.46
CA GLN A 69 -7.71 2.43 -0.68
C GLN A 69 -9.05 2.94 -0.12
N LEU A 70 -10.14 2.20 -0.34
CA LEU A 70 -11.45 2.54 0.22
C LEU A 70 -11.50 2.44 1.75
N ALA A 71 -10.80 1.48 2.34
CA ALA A 71 -10.75 1.33 3.80
C ALA A 71 -10.03 2.52 4.47
N LEU A 72 -8.99 3.07 3.82
CA LEU A 72 -8.32 4.29 4.28
C LEU A 72 -9.22 5.53 4.05
N LEU A 73 -9.86 5.63 2.89
CA LEU A 73 -10.79 6.72 2.56
C LEU A 73 -11.94 6.83 3.57
N ASN A 74 -12.51 5.69 3.95
CA ASN A 74 -13.65 5.60 4.86
C ASN A 74 -13.25 5.55 6.34
N GLU A 75 -11.97 5.73 6.66
CA GLU A 75 -11.42 5.69 8.03
C GLU A 75 -11.67 4.37 8.79
N THR A 76 -11.99 3.30 8.05
CA THR A 76 -12.06 1.93 8.58
C THR A 76 -10.69 1.48 9.06
N VAL A 77 -9.63 1.94 8.38
CA VAL A 77 -8.23 1.73 8.77
C VAL A 77 -7.62 3.06 9.22
N ARG A 78 -7.16 3.11 10.47
CA ARG A 78 -6.60 4.31 11.11
C ARG A 78 -5.63 3.93 12.24
N LEU A 79 -4.81 4.88 12.67
CA LEU A 79 -4.00 4.71 13.88
C LEU A 79 -4.74 5.29 15.08
N GLU A 80 -4.88 4.46 16.12
CA GLU A 80 -5.54 4.80 17.37
C GLU A 80 -4.83 4.07 18.52
N ASP A 81 -4.47 4.79 19.58
CA ASP A 81 -3.84 4.23 20.79
C ASP A 81 -2.60 3.35 20.51
N LYS A 82 -1.73 3.80 19.60
CA LYS A 82 -0.52 3.08 19.13
C LYS A 82 -0.80 1.75 18.43
N GLN A 83 -2.02 1.56 17.96
CA GLN A 83 -2.42 0.40 17.17
C GLN A 83 -2.95 0.86 15.82
N LEU A 84 -2.68 0.06 14.80
CA LEU A 84 -3.42 0.12 13.56
C LEU A 84 -4.73 -0.63 13.76
N VAL A 85 -5.81 0.15 13.87
CA VAL A 85 -7.18 -0.35 13.88
C VAL A 85 -7.61 -0.45 12.42
N GLY A 86 -8.14 -1.61 12.02
CA GLY A 86 -8.52 -1.88 10.64
C GLY A 86 -9.66 -2.87 10.56
N SER A 87 -9.99 -3.30 9.34
CA SER A 87 -11.05 -4.28 9.04
C SER A 87 -10.77 -5.71 9.58
N GLY A 88 -9.66 -5.91 10.29
CA GLY A 88 -9.19 -7.19 10.81
C GLY A 88 -8.68 -7.10 12.26
N LYS A 89 -7.70 -7.92 12.61
CA LYS A 89 -7.05 -7.83 13.94
C LYS A 89 -6.27 -6.51 14.05
N ALA A 90 -6.37 -5.86 15.21
CA ALA A 90 -5.53 -4.71 15.50
C ALA A 90 -4.05 -5.09 15.49
N ILE A 91 -3.21 -4.26 14.87
CA ILE A 91 -1.77 -4.47 14.75
C ILE A 91 -1.06 -3.46 15.65
N ALA A 92 -0.27 -3.95 16.60
CA ALA A 92 0.56 -3.07 17.44
C ALA A 92 1.66 -2.42 16.60
N LEU A 93 1.87 -1.11 16.77
CA LEU A 93 2.92 -0.40 16.04
C LEU A 93 4.33 -0.80 16.54
N PRO A 94 5.33 -0.84 15.65
CA PRO A 94 6.73 -1.01 16.04
C PRO A 94 7.20 0.14 16.94
N PRO A 95 8.17 -0.08 17.86
CA PRO A 95 8.71 0.99 18.71
C PRO A 95 9.30 2.17 17.94
N ALA A 96 9.78 1.96 16.71
CA ALA A 96 10.27 3.04 15.84
C ALA A 96 9.19 4.04 15.42
N MET A 97 7.91 3.69 15.59
CA MET A 97 6.74 4.52 15.30
C MET A 97 6.07 5.02 16.60
N ASP A 98 6.72 4.86 17.75
CA ASP A 98 6.26 5.42 19.01
C ASP A 98 6.24 6.95 18.95
N GLY A 99 5.14 7.55 19.42
CA GLY A 99 4.92 9.00 19.41
C GLY A 99 4.07 9.49 18.26
N LEU A 100 3.74 8.63 17.28
CA LEU A 100 2.63 8.90 16.37
C LEU A 100 1.32 8.89 17.18
N GLY A 101 0.63 10.03 17.20
CA GLY A 101 -0.70 10.12 17.80
C GLY A 101 -1.76 9.44 16.93
N ASN A 102 -3.02 9.79 17.16
CA ASN A 102 -4.10 9.30 16.32
C ASN A 102 -3.99 9.91 14.92
N LEU A 103 -3.91 9.07 13.90
CA LEU A 103 -3.76 9.48 12.50
C LEU A 103 -4.90 8.93 11.66
N SER A 104 -5.50 9.82 10.86
CA SER A 104 -6.44 9.46 9.81
C SER A 104 -5.78 9.57 8.44
N PHE A 105 -6.16 8.65 7.55
CA PHE A 105 -5.62 8.53 6.20
C PHE A 105 -6.68 8.78 5.11
N TRP A 106 -7.79 9.47 5.44
CA TRP A 106 -8.88 9.75 4.51
C TRP A 106 -8.41 10.50 3.24
N HIS A 107 -7.45 11.41 3.41
CA HIS A 107 -7.00 12.28 2.33
C HIS A 107 -6.27 11.47 1.23
N PRO A 108 -6.63 11.64 -0.07
CA PRO A 108 -6.08 10.85 -1.18
C PRO A 108 -4.56 10.79 -1.24
N TYR A 109 -3.88 11.84 -0.78
CA TYR A 109 -2.42 11.90 -0.64
C TYR A 109 -1.80 10.64 -0.03
N PHE A 110 -2.48 9.97 0.90
CA PHE A 110 -1.96 8.81 1.62
C PHE A 110 -2.06 7.48 0.87
N TRP A 111 -2.93 7.36 -0.13
CA TRP A 111 -3.26 6.06 -0.74
C TRP A 111 -3.36 6.08 -2.28
N SER A 112 -3.64 7.23 -2.89
CA SER A 112 -3.83 7.32 -4.35
C SER A 112 -2.52 7.18 -5.14
N GLY A 113 -1.38 7.23 -4.46
CA GLY A 113 -0.07 7.05 -5.07
C GLY A 113 0.28 5.59 -5.38
N PHE A 114 -0.41 4.63 -4.77
CA PHE A 114 -0.14 3.21 -5.04
C PHE A 114 -0.87 2.76 -6.29
N THR A 115 -0.12 2.17 -7.22
CA THR A 115 -0.63 1.69 -8.50
C THR A 115 -0.22 0.23 -8.73
N LEU A 116 -1.03 -0.48 -9.51
CA LEU A 116 -0.82 -1.87 -9.92
C LEU A 116 -0.61 -1.93 -11.44
N ILE A 117 0.42 -2.64 -11.88
CA ILE A 117 0.68 -2.97 -13.29
C ILE A 117 0.74 -4.49 -13.46
N GLY A 118 0.24 -4.99 -14.59
CA GLY A 118 0.23 -6.42 -14.95
C GLY A 118 -1.17 -7.04 -14.83
N ASN A 119 -1.23 -8.36 -14.65
CA ASN A 119 -2.48 -9.11 -14.52
C ASN A 119 -3.15 -8.80 -13.16
N PRO A 120 -4.32 -8.11 -13.14
CA PRO A 120 -4.99 -7.75 -11.90
C PRO A 120 -5.79 -8.90 -11.30
N TRP A 121 -5.93 -10.03 -12.01
CA TRP A 121 -6.73 -11.20 -11.63
C TRP A 121 -5.91 -12.24 -10.86
#